data_AF-E7MM57-F1
#
_entry.id   AF-E7MM57-F1
#
_cell.length_a   1.000
_cell.length_b   1.000
_cell.length_c   1.000
_cell.angle_alpha   90.00
_cell.angle_beta   90.00
_cell.angle_gamma   90.00
#
_symmetry.space_group_name_H-M   'P 1'
#
loop_
_entity.id
_entity.type
_entity.pdbx_description
1 polymer ?
#
loop_
_entity_poly.entity_id
_entity_poly.type
_entity_poly.pdbx_seq_one_letter_code
_entity_poly.pdbx_strand_id
1 'polypeptide(L)'
;MLSGCAKKDTETNAAMELYESYYAEVLNTKNYRESSDYFSISTEMTQLSDGTYRYYVIIDNPKTEMYHCRIFAVENDIAFADNDKMMPSLGIFDTDVSLVPNQVDKSKGLMKGLVISGESSKDHVNLKFVVEWRDQDNKQVIKQYIQKELKYEK
;
A
#
# COMPACT_ATOMS: atom_id res chain seq x y z
N MET A 1 23.43 -31.21 -3.84
CA MET A 1 23.17 -29.76 -3.74
C MET A 1 21.67 -29.54 -3.76
N LEU A 2 21.06 -29.25 -2.62
CA LEU A 2 19.59 -29.14 -2.44
C LEU A 2 19.27 -28.18 -1.28
N SER A 3 19.94 -27.03 -1.23
CA SER A 3 19.74 -26.03 -0.17
C SER A 3 18.99 -24.77 -0.65
N GLY A 4 18.36 -24.83 -1.82
CA GLY A 4 17.68 -23.69 -2.44
C GLY A 4 16.19 -23.52 -2.09
N CYS A 5 15.48 -24.58 -1.70
CA CYS A 5 14.03 -24.50 -1.48
C CYS A 5 13.65 -23.95 -0.10
N ALA A 6 14.34 -24.38 0.97
CA ALA A 6 13.97 -24.01 2.34
C ALA A 6 14.03 -22.50 2.65
N LYS A 7 14.94 -21.76 1.99
CA LYS A 7 15.05 -20.30 2.16
C LYS A 7 13.86 -19.57 1.53
N LYS A 8 13.45 -19.99 0.33
CA LYS A 8 12.33 -19.37 -0.39
C LYS A 8 11.01 -19.59 0.35
N ASP A 9 10.82 -20.77 0.94
CA ASP A 9 9.64 -21.08 1.74
C ASP A 9 9.59 -20.23 3.02
N THR A 10 10.74 -20.01 3.66
CA THR A 10 10.84 -19.17 4.88
C THR A 10 10.57 -17.70 4.60
N GLU A 11 11.15 -17.14 3.53
CA GLU A 11 10.92 -15.74 3.13
C GLU A 11 9.46 -15.48 2.72
N THR A 12 8.85 -16.44 2.00
CA THR A 12 7.44 -16.36 1.61
C THR A 12 6.52 -16.38 2.85
N ASN A 13 6.81 -17.25 3.82
CA ASN A 13 6.04 -17.30 5.06
C ASN A 13 6.14 -16.00 5.86
N ALA A 14 7.35 -15.44 6.01
CA ALA A 14 7.55 -14.16 6.71
C ALA A 14 6.82 -13.00 6.03
N ALA A 15 6.81 -12.96 4.69
CA ALA A 15 6.07 -11.95 3.94
C ALA A 15 4.55 -12.08 4.13
N MET A 16 4.01 -13.30 4.19
CA MET A 16 2.61 -13.55 4.48
C MET A 16 2.23 -13.16 5.91
N GLU A 17 3.05 -13.48 6.91
CA GLU A 17 2.84 -13.04 8.29
C GLU A 17 2.82 -11.50 8.40
N LEU A 18 3.74 -10.83 7.69
CA LEU A 18 3.78 -9.36 7.62
C LEU A 18 2.53 -8.81 6.94
N TYR A 19 2.08 -9.43 5.85
CA TYR A 19 0.86 -9.08 5.14
C TYR A 19 -0.36 -9.16 6.06
N GLU A 20 -0.54 -10.26 6.80
CA GLU A 20 -1.64 -10.44 7.75
C GLU A 20 -1.58 -9.43 8.90
N SER A 21 -0.37 -9.12 9.38
CA SER A 21 -0.15 -8.07 10.38
C SER A 21 -0.65 -6.71 9.90
N TYR A 22 -0.30 -6.28 8.68
CA TYR A 22 -0.80 -5.01 8.14
C TYR A 22 -2.31 -5.03 7.93
N TYR A 23 -2.87 -6.15 7.47
CA TYR A 23 -4.31 -6.30 7.32
C TYR A 23 -5.02 -6.04 8.66
N ALA A 24 -4.59 -6.73 9.71
CA ALA A 24 -5.15 -6.58 11.05
C ALA A 24 -4.96 -5.17 11.61
N GLU A 25 -3.78 -4.59 11.43
CA GLU A 25 -3.46 -3.24 11.90
C GLU A 25 -4.32 -2.17 11.20
N VAL A 26 -4.46 -2.26 9.88
CA VAL A 26 -5.31 -1.36 9.10
C VAL A 26 -6.75 -1.47 9.55
N LEU A 27 -7.34 -2.68 9.65
CA LEU A 27 -8.74 -2.82 10.08
C LEU A 27 -9.01 -2.32 11.50
N ASN A 28 -8.10 -2.61 12.43
CA ASN A 28 -8.31 -2.31 13.85
C ASN A 28 -7.96 -0.87 14.24
N THR A 29 -7.41 -0.09 13.31
CA THR A 29 -7.15 1.33 13.53
C THR A 29 -8.46 2.08 13.71
N LYS A 30 -8.48 3.05 14.63
CA LYS A 30 -9.64 3.91 14.90
C LYS A 30 -9.48 5.34 14.38
N ASN A 31 -8.23 5.80 14.26
CA ASN A 31 -7.92 7.19 13.94
C ASN A 31 -7.37 7.29 12.51
N TYR A 32 -8.27 7.27 11.54
CA TYR A 32 -7.91 7.52 10.14
C TYR A 32 -7.86 9.02 9.87
N ARG A 33 -6.99 9.39 8.95
CA ARG A 33 -6.90 10.75 8.41
C ARG A 33 -7.44 10.76 6.99
N GLU A 34 -7.74 11.96 6.49
CA GLU A 34 -8.10 12.15 5.08
C GLU A 34 -6.91 12.67 4.24
N SER A 35 -5.88 13.20 4.90
CA SER A 35 -4.71 13.80 4.25
C SER A 35 -3.43 13.54 5.05
N SER A 36 -2.30 13.92 4.44
CA SER A 36 -0.97 13.84 5.02
C SER A 36 -0.24 15.17 4.88
N ASP A 37 0.51 15.54 5.92
CA ASP A 37 1.46 16.64 5.83
C ASP A 37 2.76 16.24 5.12
N TYR A 38 3.05 14.94 4.98
CA TYR A 38 4.31 14.41 4.46
C TYR A 38 4.28 14.10 2.97
N PHE A 39 3.11 13.87 2.38
CA PHE A 39 2.94 13.48 0.98
C PHE A 39 1.55 13.86 0.47
N SER A 40 1.39 13.85 -0.85
CA SER A 40 0.08 13.99 -1.50
C SER A 40 -0.57 12.63 -1.68
N ILE A 41 -1.90 12.60 -1.57
CA ILE A 41 -2.71 11.40 -1.76
C ILE A 41 -3.68 11.69 -2.90
N SER A 42 -3.65 10.88 -3.95
CA SER A 42 -4.66 10.89 -5.01
C SER A 42 -5.28 9.51 -5.12
N THR A 43 -6.58 9.48 -5.39
CA THR A 43 -7.34 8.24 -5.61
C THR A 43 -8.16 8.37 -6.86
N GLU A 44 -8.14 7.33 -7.69
CA GLU A 44 -8.87 7.31 -8.96
C GLU A 44 -9.66 6.01 -9.05
N MET A 45 -10.80 6.04 -9.73
CA MET A 45 -11.60 4.84 -10.02
C MET A 45 -12.01 4.88 -11.48
N THR A 46 -11.79 3.77 -12.18
CA THR A 46 -12.03 3.64 -13.62
C THR A 46 -12.92 2.42 -13.88
N GLN A 47 -13.82 2.52 -14.86
CA GLN A 47 -14.58 1.37 -15.35
C GLN A 47 -13.76 0.61 -16.39
N LEU A 48 -13.67 -0.72 -16.24
CA LEU A 48 -13.03 -1.62 -17.18
C LEU A 48 -14.01 -2.07 -18.27
N SER A 49 -13.49 -2.59 -19.38
CA SER A 49 -14.30 -3.00 -20.54
C SER A 49 -15.28 -4.13 -20.26
N ASP A 50 -15.03 -4.93 -19.22
CA ASP A 50 -15.90 -6.02 -18.76
C ASP A 50 -17.00 -5.55 -17.80
N GLY A 51 -17.07 -4.24 -17.51
CA GLY A 51 -18.05 -3.62 -16.62
C GLY A 51 -17.65 -3.61 -15.14
N THR A 52 -16.52 -4.23 -14.77
CA THR A 52 -15.92 -4.10 -13.43
C THR A 52 -15.19 -2.75 -13.30
N TYR A 53 -14.63 -2.50 -12.12
CA TYR A 53 -13.94 -1.25 -11.82
C TYR A 53 -12.54 -1.52 -11.28
N ARG A 54 -11.59 -0.64 -11.59
CA ARG A 54 -10.28 -0.61 -10.97
C ARG A 54 -10.06 0.72 -10.28
N TYR A 55 -9.71 0.65 -9.01
CA TYR A 55 -9.28 1.81 -8.26
C TYR A 55 -7.76 1.88 -8.15
N TYR A 56 -7.25 3.09 -7.93
CA TYR A 56 -5.85 3.39 -7.73
C TYR A 56 -5.69 4.24 -6.47
N VAL A 57 -4.66 3.95 -5.68
CA VAL A 57 -4.16 4.83 -4.62
C VAL A 57 -2.75 5.26 -5.01
N ILE A 58 -2.54 6.56 -5.07
CA ILE A 58 -1.30 7.19 -5.53
C ILE A 58 -0.76 8.06 -4.41
N ILE A 59 0.46 7.76 -3.98
CA ILE A 59 1.25 8.57 -3.05
C ILE A 59 2.35 9.26 -3.85
N ASP A 60 2.35 10.59 -3.88
CA ASP A 60 3.32 11.39 -4.65
C ASP A 60 3.70 12.65 -3.87
N ASN A 61 4.62 13.46 -4.43
CA ASN A 61 5.10 14.73 -3.86
C ASN A 61 5.51 14.60 -2.38
N PRO A 62 6.49 13.73 -2.06
CA PRO A 62 7.02 13.63 -0.70
C PRO A 62 7.60 14.99 -0.27
N LYS A 63 7.32 15.40 0.96
CA LYS A 63 7.83 16.63 1.58
C LYS A 63 9.00 16.39 2.54
N THR A 64 9.31 15.12 2.82
CA THR A 64 10.44 14.65 3.63
C THR A 64 11.01 13.38 3.00
N GLU A 65 12.22 12.98 3.37
CA GLU A 65 12.76 11.67 3.02
C GLU A 65 11.92 10.56 3.67
N MET A 66 11.46 9.63 2.84
CA MET A 66 10.66 8.48 3.23
C MET A 66 11.37 7.22 2.73
N TYR A 67 12.17 6.59 3.59
CA TYR A 67 12.91 5.39 3.23
C TYR A 67 12.09 4.13 3.50
N HIS A 68 12.31 3.08 2.71
CA HIS A 68 11.69 1.77 2.92
C HIS A 68 10.16 1.85 3.03
N CYS A 69 9.55 2.56 2.09
CA CYS A 69 8.13 2.81 2.04
C CYS A 69 7.35 1.51 1.85
N ARG A 70 6.23 1.42 2.57
CA ARG A 70 5.20 0.40 2.37
C ARG A 70 3.83 1.05 2.30
N ILE A 71 2.97 0.49 1.47
CA ILE A 71 1.55 0.83 1.45
C ILE A 71 0.73 -0.45 1.41
N PHE A 72 -0.36 -0.46 2.17
CA PHE A 72 -1.28 -1.59 2.25
C PHE A 72 -2.70 -1.08 2.40
N ALA A 73 -3.62 -1.54 1.56
CA ALA A 73 -5.02 -1.18 1.64
C ALA A 73 -5.90 -2.36 2.08
N VAL A 74 -7.06 -2.06 2.67
CA VAL A 74 -8.16 -2.98 2.92
C VAL A 74 -9.43 -2.36 2.37
N GLU A 75 -10.21 -3.18 1.67
CA GLU A 75 -11.48 -2.79 1.07
C GLU A 75 -12.67 -3.12 1.97
N ASN A 76 -13.61 -2.18 2.10
CA ASN A 76 -14.96 -2.37 2.60
C ASN A 76 -15.07 -3.03 3.99
N ASP A 77 -14.04 -2.87 4.84
CA ASP A 77 -14.00 -3.45 6.19
C ASP A 77 -14.17 -4.98 6.24
N ILE A 78 -13.83 -5.67 5.14
CA ILE A 78 -13.91 -7.13 5.07
C ILE A 78 -12.75 -7.72 5.86
N ALA A 79 -13.03 -8.68 6.76
CA ALA A 79 -11.99 -9.38 7.52
C ALA A 79 -11.15 -10.28 6.60
N PHE A 80 -9.87 -10.49 6.94
CA PHE A 80 -8.95 -11.30 6.14
C PHE A 80 -9.50 -12.71 5.84
N ALA A 81 -10.10 -13.37 6.83
CA ALA A 81 -10.67 -14.71 6.70
C ALA A 81 -11.89 -14.78 5.76
N ASP A 82 -12.56 -13.65 5.54
CA ASP A 82 -13.76 -13.55 4.71
C ASP A 82 -13.46 -12.96 3.32
N ASN A 83 -12.20 -12.62 3.05
CA ASN A 83 -11.78 -12.02 1.79
C ASN A 83 -11.35 -13.10 0.80
N ASP A 84 -11.93 -13.08 -0.40
CA ASP A 84 -11.66 -14.05 -1.46
C ASP A 84 -10.46 -13.67 -2.35
N LYS A 85 -9.88 -12.49 -2.10
CA LYS A 85 -8.74 -11.97 -2.85
C LYS A 85 -7.70 -11.32 -1.94
N MET A 86 -6.49 -11.21 -2.47
CA MET A 86 -5.44 -10.41 -1.86
C MET A 86 -5.76 -8.92 -2.04
N MET A 87 -5.61 -8.18 -0.96
CA MET A 87 -5.65 -6.73 -0.96
C MET A 87 -4.35 -6.16 -1.50
N PRO A 88 -4.40 -5.00 -2.16
CA PRO A 88 -3.24 -4.46 -2.82
C PRO A 88 -2.24 -3.90 -1.80
N SER A 89 -0.96 -4.19 -2.05
CA SER A 89 0.15 -3.75 -1.23
C SER A 89 1.39 -3.47 -2.09
N LEU A 90 2.34 -2.73 -1.52
CA LEU A 90 3.67 -2.52 -2.08
C LEU A 90 4.69 -2.51 -0.94
N GLY A 91 5.84 -3.14 -1.15
CA GLY A 91 6.95 -3.21 -0.18
C GLY A 91 6.84 -4.35 0.84
N ILE A 92 5.93 -5.31 0.60
CA ILE A 92 5.81 -6.57 1.37
C ILE A 92 6.40 -7.74 0.57
N PHE A 93 5.89 -7.95 -0.66
CA PHE A 93 6.35 -9.03 -1.55
C PHE A 93 7.32 -8.54 -2.63
N ASP A 94 7.44 -7.23 -2.78
CA ASP A 94 8.16 -6.57 -3.87
C ASP A 94 9.49 -5.98 -3.41
N THR A 95 10.19 -5.35 -4.35
CA THR A 95 11.42 -4.60 -4.08
C THR A 95 11.16 -3.40 -3.18
N ASP A 96 12.16 -3.11 -2.35
CA ASP A 96 12.21 -1.93 -1.51
C ASP A 96 12.12 -0.62 -2.32
N VAL A 97 11.29 0.31 -1.86
CA VAL A 97 11.05 1.60 -2.53
C VAL A 97 11.20 2.73 -1.52
N SER A 98 11.84 3.82 -1.93
CA SER A 98 11.95 5.03 -1.12
C SER A 98 11.49 6.24 -1.94
N LEU A 99 10.92 7.24 -1.24
CA LEU A 99 10.54 8.51 -1.82
C LEU A 99 11.40 9.61 -1.21
N VAL A 100 12.11 10.35 -2.06
CA VAL A 100 12.95 11.47 -1.63
C VAL A 100 12.52 12.72 -2.40
N PRO A 101 12.27 13.86 -1.74
CA PRO A 101 11.81 15.07 -2.39
C PRO A 101 12.70 15.47 -3.58
N ASN A 102 12.07 15.64 -4.75
CA ASN A 102 12.72 16.03 -6.00
C ASN A 102 13.85 15.09 -6.48
N GLN A 103 13.87 13.83 -6.04
CA GLN A 103 14.87 12.85 -6.46
C GLN A 103 14.21 11.58 -7.01
N VAL A 104 14.67 11.16 -8.21
CA VAL A 104 14.27 9.89 -8.82
C VAL A 104 15.53 9.22 -9.36
N ASP A 105 15.83 8.05 -8.83
CA ASP A 105 16.94 7.20 -9.23
C ASP A 105 16.51 5.74 -9.05
N LYS A 106 15.88 5.19 -10.10
CA LYS A 106 15.34 3.82 -10.11
C LYS A 106 16.41 2.77 -9.80
N SER A 107 17.68 3.05 -10.13
CA SER A 107 18.79 2.13 -9.85
C SER A 107 19.07 1.98 -8.35
N LYS A 108 18.62 2.95 -7.54
CA LYS A 108 18.74 2.98 -6.08
C LYS A 108 17.40 2.80 -5.35
N GLY A 109 16.35 2.39 -6.06
CA GLY A 109 15.01 2.28 -5.48
C GLY A 109 14.35 3.62 -5.13
N LEU A 110 14.87 4.75 -5.63
CA LEU A 110 14.29 6.07 -5.42
C LEU A 110 13.23 6.33 -6.49
N MET A 111 11.96 6.31 -6.08
CA MET A 111 10.82 6.45 -6.97
C MET A 111 10.16 7.82 -6.79
N LYS A 112 9.43 8.25 -7.83
CA LYS A 112 8.65 9.49 -7.76
C LYS A 112 7.48 9.37 -6.77
N GLY A 113 6.81 8.21 -6.78
CA GLY A 113 5.64 7.93 -5.97
C GLY A 113 5.37 6.43 -5.85
N LEU A 114 4.36 6.09 -5.07
CA LEU A 114 3.85 4.74 -4.87
C LEU A 114 2.48 4.63 -5.53
N VAL A 115 2.21 3.50 -6.18
CA VAL A 115 0.91 3.21 -6.78
C VAL A 115 0.51 1.80 -6.40
N ILE A 116 -0.68 1.65 -5.83
CA ILE A 116 -1.35 0.37 -5.68
C ILE A 116 -2.73 0.43 -6.31
N SER A 117 -3.23 -0.71 -6.76
CA SER A 117 -4.53 -0.81 -7.42
C SER A 117 -5.24 -2.09 -7.05
N GLY A 118 -6.56 -2.03 -6.93
CA GLY A 118 -7.42 -3.20 -6.75
C GLY A 118 -8.64 -3.14 -7.67
N GLU A 119 -9.27 -4.30 -7.86
CA GLU A 119 -10.46 -4.45 -8.69
C GLU A 119 -11.72 -4.59 -7.83
N SER A 120 -12.82 -4.02 -8.28
CA SER A 120 -14.13 -4.08 -7.61
C SER A 120 -15.22 -4.40 -8.61
N SER A 121 -16.17 -5.24 -8.21
CA SER A 121 -17.41 -5.46 -8.97
C SER A 121 -18.43 -4.33 -8.79
N LYS A 122 -18.20 -3.41 -7.85
CA LYS A 122 -19.03 -2.24 -7.56
C LYS A 122 -18.36 -0.96 -8.02
N ASP A 123 -19.17 0.03 -8.37
CA ASP A 123 -18.75 1.37 -8.78
C ASP A 123 -18.28 2.26 -7.62
N HIS A 124 -18.20 1.71 -6.41
CA HIS A 124 -17.73 2.37 -5.20
C HIS A 124 -16.93 1.40 -4.32
N VAL A 125 -15.96 1.94 -3.58
CA VAL A 125 -15.13 1.21 -2.61
C VAL A 125 -14.81 2.11 -1.43
N ASN A 126 -14.98 1.59 -0.21
CA ASN A 126 -14.43 2.22 0.99
C ASN A 126 -13.03 1.65 1.22
N LEU A 127 -12.00 2.50 1.14
CA LEU A 127 -10.62 2.11 1.35
C LEU A 127 -10.10 2.62 2.68
N LYS A 128 -9.48 1.72 3.43
CA LYS A 128 -8.61 2.04 4.55
C LYS A 128 -7.21 1.59 4.19
N PHE A 129 -6.20 2.41 4.40
CA PHE A 129 -4.83 2.03 4.08
C PHE A 129 -3.82 2.67 5.01
N VAL A 130 -2.67 2.03 5.13
CA VAL A 130 -1.50 2.56 5.84
C VAL A 130 -0.43 2.93 4.83
N VAL A 131 0.23 4.06 5.06
CA VAL A 131 1.52 4.39 4.48
C VAL A 131 2.56 4.34 5.60
N GLU A 132 3.51 3.42 5.50
CA GLU A 132 4.65 3.28 6.42
C GLU A 132 5.94 3.72 5.73
N TRP A 133 6.83 4.37 6.47
CA TRP A 133 8.19 4.65 6.02
C TRP A 133 9.13 4.82 7.21
N ARG A 134 10.43 4.85 6.93
CA ARG A 134 11.49 5.26 7.86
C ARG A 134 11.92 6.69 7.62
N ASP A 135 12.18 7.40 8.71
CA ASP A 135 12.70 8.76 8.68
C ASP A 135 14.10 8.87 8.04
N GLN A 136 14.58 10.10 7.84
CA GLN A 136 15.84 10.38 7.15
C GLN A 136 17.07 9.67 7.77
N ASP A 137 17.01 9.42 9.08
CA ASP A 137 18.06 8.76 9.86
C ASP A 137 17.93 7.23 9.86
N ASN A 138 16.87 6.70 9.25
CA ASN A 138 16.49 5.28 9.26
C ASN A 138 16.20 4.71 10.67
N LYS A 139 15.93 5.57 11.66
CA LYS A 139 15.76 5.22 13.07
C LYS A 139 14.30 5.04 13.47
N GLN A 140 13.41 5.87 12.96
CA GLN A 140 12.00 5.85 13.34
C GLN A 140 11.14 5.31 12.21
N VAL A 141 10.27 4.35 12.54
CA VAL A 141 9.19 3.90 11.67
C VAL A 141 7.99 4.79 11.90
N ILE A 142 7.51 5.44 10.85
CA ILE A 142 6.36 6.34 10.85
C ILE A 142 5.24 5.66 10.06
N LYS A 143 4.02 5.69 10.61
CA LYS A 143 2.81 5.17 9.96
C LYS A 143 1.74 6.25 9.91
N GLN A 144 1.05 6.33 8.77
CA GLN A 144 -0.19 7.10 8.66
C GLN A 144 -1.31 6.24 8.09
N TYR A 145 -2.42 6.19 8.82
CA TYR A 145 -3.63 5.51 8.42
C TYR A 145 -4.59 6.49 7.77
N ILE A 146 -5.04 6.16 6.58
CA ILE A 146 -5.90 6.99 5.75
C ILE A 146 -7.19 6.22 5.44
N GLN A 147 -8.30 6.95 5.39
CA GLN A 147 -9.56 6.43 4.87
C GLN A 147 -10.02 7.28 3.68
N LYS A 148 -10.50 6.63 2.64
CA LYS A 148 -11.05 7.25 1.43
C LYS A 148 -12.28 6.48 0.97
N GLU A 149 -13.32 7.21 0.60
CA GLU A 149 -14.45 6.66 -0.15
C GLU A 149 -14.22 6.99 -1.62
N LEU A 150 -14.21 5.97 -2.45
CA LEU A 150 -14.02 6.11 -3.89
C LEU A 150 -15.33 5.75 -4.56
N LYS A 151 -15.70 6.54 -5.57
CA LYS A 151 -16.82 6.27 -6.45
C LYS A 151 -16.40 6.59 -7.88
N TYR A 152 -16.80 5.76 -8.82
CA TYR A 152 -16.63 6.03 -10.23
C TYR A 152 -17.46 7.26 -10.64
N GLU A 153 -16.78 8.25 -11.20
CA GLU A 153 -17.39 9.45 -11.79
C GLU A 153 -17.27 9.35 -13.32
N LYS A 154 -18.36 9.63 -14.03
CA LYS A 154 -18.48 9.51 -15.49
C LYS A 154 -18.01 10.76 -16.22
#